data_AF-A0A2D4PLW5-F1
#
_entry.id   AF-A0A2D4PLW5-F1
#
_cell.length_a   1.000
_cell.length_b   1.000
_cell.length_c   1.000
_cell.angle_alpha   90.00
_cell.angle_beta   90.00
_cell.angle_gamma   90.00
#
_symmetry.space_group_name_H-M   'P 1'
#
loop_
_entity.id
_entity.type
_entity.pdbx_description
1 polymer ?
#
loop_
_entity_poly.entity_id
_entity_poly.type
_entity_poly.pdbx_seq_one_letter_code
_entity_poly.pdbx_strand_id
1 'polypeptide(L)'
;MASHKNANPRGKSCEKLQQLKLEDPEEKKKLVQKNKEYSRYVEALRAQMREKIDMYNIHLPPLCFCGSGFWDTHPDSCANNCMFYKNHKAYAQALQNVISSCDILDRGSNTRLSVHTFAVVHARSKNS
;
A
#
# COMPACT_ATOMS: atom_id res chain seq x y z
N MET A 1 1.11 61.85 4.23
CA MET A 1 0.31 60.71 3.74
C MET A 1 0.59 60.54 2.26
N ALA A 2 1.43 59.58 1.89
CA ALA A 2 1.95 59.44 0.53
C ALA A 2 1.06 58.51 -0.31
N SER A 3 0.60 59.04 -1.44
CA SER A 3 -0.11 58.32 -2.48
C SER A 3 0.92 57.74 -3.45
N HIS A 4 1.02 56.41 -3.52
CA HIS A 4 1.66 55.73 -4.63
C HIS A 4 0.77 54.57 -5.09
N LYS A 5 0.08 54.82 -6.21
CA LYS A 5 -0.52 53.79 -7.06
C LYS A 5 0.60 52.90 -7.56
N ASN A 6 0.51 51.60 -7.31
CA ASN A 6 1.37 50.62 -7.97
C ASN A 6 0.49 49.62 -8.73
N ALA A 7 0.80 49.47 -10.00
CA ALA A 7 0.05 48.71 -10.97
C ALA A 7 0.52 47.25 -11.02
N ASN A 8 -0.43 46.38 -11.38
CA ASN A 8 -0.24 45.11 -12.12
C ASN A 8 0.29 43.88 -11.35
N PRO A 9 0.12 42.63 -11.83
CA PRO A 9 -0.95 42.01 -12.63
C PRO A 9 -1.63 40.87 -11.86
N ARG A 10 -2.95 40.75 -11.95
CA ARG A 10 -3.71 39.57 -11.49
C ARG A 10 -3.65 38.45 -12.56
N GLY A 11 -2.46 38.18 -13.07
CA GLY A 11 -2.18 37.33 -14.23
C GLY A 11 -0.94 36.45 -14.07
N LYS A 12 -0.56 36.09 -12.84
CA LYS A 12 0.67 35.31 -12.55
C LYS A 12 0.50 34.17 -11.55
N SER A 13 -0.69 33.56 -11.46
CA SER A 13 -0.87 32.31 -10.68
C SER A 13 -1.24 31.10 -11.52
N CYS A 14 -1.55 31.29 -12.82
CA CYS A 14 -1.59 30.20 -13.81
C CYS A 14 -0.20 29.96 -14.44
N GLU A 15 0.77 30.85 -14.20
CA GLU A 15 2.14 30.78 -14.70
C GLU A 15 3.07 29.96 -13.80
N LYS A 16 2.57 29.39 -12.68
CA LYS A 16 3.30 28.32 -11.98
C LYS A 16 3.00 26.97 -12.64
N LEU A 17 3.35 26.94 -13.92
CA LEU A 17 4.20 25.92 -14.50
C LEU A 17 3.59 24.50 -14.38
N GLN A 18 2.84 24.01 -15.37
CA GLN A 18 3.37 23.85 -16.73
C GLN A 18 4.91 23.77 -16.71
N GLN A 19 5.46 22.97 -15.80
CA GLN A 19 6.68 22.27 -16.10
C GLN A 19 6.25 21.22 -17.13
N LEU A 20 6.03 21.72 -18.36
CA LEU A 20 6.33 21.03 -19.60
C LEU A 20 7.80 20.61 -19.46
N LYS A 21 8.05 19.59 -18.64
CA LYS A 21 9.16 18.71 -18.88
C LYS A 21 8.87 18.22 -20.29
N LEU A 22 9.66 18.72 -21.22
CA LEU A 22 10.17 17.94 -22.32
C LEU A 22 10.87 16.71 -21.69
N GLU A 23 10.11 15.86 -21.01
CA GLU A 23 10.54 14.51 -20.69
C GLU A 23 10.63 13.88 -22.06
N ASP A 24 11.87 13.54 -22.41
CA ASP A 24 12.22 12.81 -23.62
C ASP A 24 11.15 11.73 -23.83
N PRO A 25 10.52 11.64 -25.02
CA PRO A 25 9.58 10.55 -25.30
C PRO A 25 10.12 9.17 -24.90
N GLU A 26 11.44 8.97 -24.93
CA GLU A 26 12.10 7.77 -24.42
C GLU A 26 12.09 7.64 -22.88
N GLU A 27 12.25 8.73 -22.13
CA GLU A 27 12.08 8.72 -20.66
C GLU A 27 10.63 8.41 -20.27
N LYS A 28 9.65 8.96 -20.98
CA LYS A 28 8.23 8.62 -20.75
C LYS A 28 7.96 7.14 -21.01
N LYS A 29 8.47 6.59 -22.11
CA LYS A 29 8.36 5.15 -22.41
C LYS A 29 9.01 4.30 -21.32
N LYS A 30 10.20 4.67 -20.84
CA LYS A 30 10.89 3.97 -19.74
C LYS A 30 10.07 4.01 -18.44
N LEU A 31 9.49 5.16 -18.09
CA LEU A 31 8.65 5.30 -16.89
C LEU A 31 7.39 4.43 -16.99
N VAL A 32 6.71 4.45 -18.15
CA VAL A 32 5.53 3.61 -18.41
C VAL A 32 5.90 2.13 -18.31
N GLN A 33 7.02 1.71 -18.89
CA GLN A 33 7.47 0.33 -18.82
C GLN A 33 7.79 -0.10 -17.39
N LYS A 34 8.50 0.75 -16.62
CA LYS A 34 8.78 0.51 -15.20
C LYS A 34 7.51 0.40 -14.37
N ASN A 35 6.51 1.25 -14.63
CA ASN A 35 5.22 1.17 -13.94
C ASN A 35 4.49 -0.13 -14.28
N LYS A 36 4.52 -0.57 -15.55
CA LYS A 36 3.93 -1.84 -15.99
C LYS A 36 4.59 -3.04 -15.31
N GLU A 37 5.92 -3.05 -15.26
CA GLU A 37 6.68 -4.07 -14.54
C GLU A 37 6.34 -4.07 -13.04
N TYR A 38 6.23 -2.88 -12.45
CA TYR A 38 5.86 -2.74 -11.05
C TYR A 38 4.46 -3.27 -10.75
N SER A 39 3.47 -2.97 -11.59
CA SER A 39 2.13 -3.55 -11.47
C SER A 39 2.16 -5.08 -11.57
N ARG A 40 2.96 -5.64 -12.49
CA ARG A 40 3.14 -7.11 -12.58
C ARG A 40 3.75 -7.69 -11.31
N TYR A 41 4.72 -7.00 -10.71
CA TYR A 41 5.32 -7.40 -9.43
C TYR A 41 4.30 -7.37 -8.28
N VAL A 42 3.47 -6.34 -8.20
CA VAL A 42 2.39 -6.24 -7.20
C VAL A 42 1.39 -7.38 -7.33
N GLU A 43 0.98 -7.72 -8.57
CA GLU A 43 0.06 -8.83 -8.79
C GLU A 43 0.67 -10.19 -8.43
N ALA A 44 1.96 -10.39 -8.71
CA ALA A 44 2.68 -11.58 -8.29
C ALA A 44 2.74 -11.69 -6.75
N LEU A 45 3.04 -10.59 -6.04
CA LEU A 45 2.97 -10.55 -4.56
C LEU A 45 1.57 -10.90 -4.05
N ARG A 46 0.54 -10.35 -4.69
CA ARG A 46 -0.86 -10.60 -4.30
C ARG A 46 -1.23 -12.08 -4.47
N ALA A 47 -0.77 -12.73 -5.54
CA ALA A 47 -0.97 -14.15 -5.76
C ALA A 47 -0.24 -15.01 -4.73
N GLN A 48 1.06 -14.75 -4.50
CA GLN A 48 1.86 -15.44 -3.49
C GLN A 48 1.23 -15.33 -2.10
N MET A 49 0.74 -14.15 -1.75
CA MET A 49 0.13 -13.91 -0.45
C MET A 49 -1.21 -14.64 -0.29
N ARG A 50 -2.03 -14.74 -1.34
CA ARG A 50 -3.26 -15.53 -1.33
C ARG A 50 -2.96 -16.99 -0.98
N GLU A 51 -2.01 -17.61 -1.68
CA GLU A 51 -1.62 -19.00 -1.41
C GLU A 51 -1.19 -19.21 0.04
N LYS A 52 -0.38 -18.30 0.60
CA LYS A 52 0.05 -18.40 2.00
C LYS A 52 -1.10 -18.25 2.99
N ILE A 53 -1.98 -17.30 2.77
CA ILE A 53 -3.14 -17.05 3.64
C ILE A 53 -4.08 -18.25 3.63
N ASP A 54 -4.35 -18.81 2.45
CA ASP A 54 -5.21 -19.98 2.29
C ASP A 54 -4.57 -21.22 2.94
N MET A 55 -3.26 -21.42 2.76
CA MET A 55 -2.52 -22.54 3.37
C MET A 55 -2.56 -22.51 4.90
N TYR A 56 -2.48 -21.32 5.51
CA TYR A 56 -2.50 -21.15 6.95
C TYR A 56 -3.90 -20.86 7.53
N ASN A 57 -4.93 -20.82 6.69
CA ASN A 57 -6.29 -20.42 7.05
C ASN A 57 -6.33 -19.11 7.88
N ILE A 58 -5.58 -18.11 7.44
CA ILE A 58 -5.46 -16.82 8.13
C ILE A 58 -6.59 -15.89 7.67
N HIS A 59 -7.23 -15.22 8.62
CA HIS A 59 -8.15 -14.13 8.30
C HIS A 59 -7.46 -12.80 8.61
N LEU A 60 -7.36 -11.93 7.60
CA LEU A 60 -6.76 -10.61 7.75
C LEU A 60 -7.81 -9.51 7.75
N PRO A 61 -7.64 -8.47 8.58
CA PRO A 61 -8.49 -7.29 8.53
C PRO A 61 -8.27 -6.51 7.22
N PRO A 62 -9.22 -5.67 6.77
CA PRO A 62 -9.03 -4.79 5.63
C PRO A 62 -7.78 -3.92 5.79
N LEU A 63 -7.03 -3.72 4.70
CA LEU A 63 -5.87 -2.82 4.71
C LEU A 63 -6.29 -1.35 4.79
N CYS A 64 -7.45 -1.01 4.23
CA CYS A 64 -8.01 0.32 4.29
C CYS A 64 -9.54 0.28 4.34
N PHE A 65 -10.15 1.44 4.57
CA PHE A 65 -11.60 1.61 4.66
C PHE A 65 -12.33 1.66 3.30
N CYS A 66 -11.62 1.53 2.18
CA CYS A 66 -12.25 1.55 0.85
C CYS A 66 -12.98 0.26 0.50
N GLY A 67 -12.74 -0.82 1.24
CA GLY A 67 -13.31 -2.14 0.96
C GLY A 67 -13.59 -2.93 2.24
N SER A 68 -14.38 -3.99 2.09
CA SER A 68 -14.86 -4.81 3.21
C SER A 68 -13.88 -5.91 3.61
N GLY A 69 -13.09 -6.40 2.67
CA GLY A 69 -12.09 -7.44 2.85
C GLY A 69 -10.67 -6.94 2.61
N PHE A 70 -9.69 -7.72 3.07
CA PHE A 70 -8.28 -7.49 2.81
C PHE A 70 -7.98 -7.31 1.31
N TRP A 71 -8.59 -8.15 0.48
CA TRP A 71 -8.38 -8.18 -0.97
C TRP A 71 -9.07 -7.05 -1.74
N ASP A 72 -10.02 -6.35 -1.13
CA ASP A 72 -10.75 -5.25 -1.79
C ASP A 72 -9.89 -3.98 -1.94
N THR A 73 -8.79 -3.90 -1.18
CA THR A 73 -7.84 -2.78 -1.28
C THR A 73 -7.02 -2.90 -2.57
N HIS A 74 -7.05 -1.88 -3.43
CA HIS A 74 -6.25 -1.81 -4.64
C HIS A 74 -5.87 -0.35 -5.01
N PRO A 75 -4.60 -0.05 -5.33
CA PRO A 75 -4.13 1.31 -5.60
C PRO A 75 -4.87 2.04 -6.72
N ASP A 76 -5.41 1.30 -7.70
CA ASP A 76 -6.11 1.89 -8.84
C ASP A 76 -7.62 2.06 -8.66
N SER A 77 -8.23 1.48 -7.61
CA SER A 77 -9.67 1.58 -7.35
C SER A 77 -10.02 2.18 -5.98
N CYS A 78 -9.06 2.32 -5.07
CA CYS A 78 -9.27 2.99 -3.79
C CYS A 78 -9.71 4.45 -3.97
N ALA A 79 -10.45 4.99 -3.00
CA ALA A 79 -10.86 6.39 -2.99
C ALA A 79 -9.65 7.35 -2.92
N ASN A 80 -9.79 8.57 -3.46
CA ASN A 80 -8.70 9.55 -3.56
C ASN A 80 -7.96 9.85 -2.24
N ASN A 81 -8.67 9.79 -1.11
CA ASN A 81 -8.10 10.06 0.22
C ASN A 81 -7.47 8.81 0.87
N CYS A 82 -7.51 7.66 0.20
CA CYS A 82 -6.92 6.44 0.71
C CYS A 82 -5.40 6.50 0.61
N MET A 83 -4.70 6.07 1.66
CA MET A 83 -3.24 5.98 1.69
C MET A 83 -2.63 5.10 0.58
N PHE A 84 -3.41 4.20 0.01
CA PHE A 84 -2.99 3.33 -1.09
C PHE A 84 -3.35 3.87 -2.48
N TYR A 85 -4.20 4.88 -2.59
CA TYR A 85 -4.61 5.42 -3.89
C TYR A 85 -3.40 5.94 -4.66
N LYS A 86 -3.19 5.39 -5.87
CA LYS A 86 -2.00 5.63 -6.72
C LYS A 86 -0.65 5.42 -6.03
N ASN A 87 -0.64 4.78 -4.86
CA ASN A 87 0.56 4.46 -4.11
C ASN A 87 0.78 2.95 -4.12
N HIS A 88 1.15 2.45 -5.30
CA HIS A 88 1.47 1.03 -5.51
C HIS A 88 2.61 0.57 -4.59
N LYS A 89 3.52 1.47 -4.21
CA LYS A 89 4.66 1.17 -3.32
C LYS A 89 4.22 0.85 -1.89
N ALA A 90 3.37 1.68 -1.30
CA ALA A 90 2.83 1.43 0.03
C ALA A 90 2.01 0.13 0.07
N TYR A 91 1.24 -0.12 -0.99
CA TYR A 91 0.48 -1.37 -1.11
C TYR A 91 1.38 -2.60 -1.19
N ALA A 92 2.41 -2.57 -2.05
CA ALA A 92 3.38 -3.66 -2.17
C ALA A 92 4.11 -3.93 -0.85
N GLN A 93 4.48 -2.89 -0.11
CA GLN A 93 5.11 -3.00 1.21
C GLN A 93 4.17 -3.64 2.24
N ALA A 94 2.89 -3.27 2.25
CA ALA A 94 1.90 -3.88 3.11
C ALA A 94 1.78 -5.39 2.84
N LEU A 95 1.73 -5.81 1.56
CA LEU A 95 1.71 -7.23 1.18
C LEU A 95 2.98 -7.96 1.63
N GLN A 96 4.17 -7.40 1.37
CA GLN A 96 5.45 -8.00 1.76
C GLN A 96 5.58 -8.20 3.28
N ASN A 97 5.11 -7.23 4.08
CA ASN A 97 5.16 -7.33 5.54
C ASN A 97 4.36 -8.53 6.06
N VAL A 98 3.21 -8.82 5.44
CA VAL A 98 2.40 -9.97 5.83
C VAL A 98 2.98 -11.28 5.30
N ILE A 99 3.51 -11.31 4.08
CA ILE A 99 4.23 -12.49 3.58
C ILE A 99 5.39 -12.86 4.51
N SER A 100 6.18 -11.85 4.91
CA SER A 100 7.31 -12.03 5.82
C SER A 100 6.89 -12.55 7.21
N SER A 101 5.72 -12.13 7.70
CA SER A 101 5.19 -12.66 8.98
C SER A 101 4.72 -14.11 8.86
N CYS A 102 4.31 -14.53 7.66
CA CYS A 102 4.00 -15.92 7.34
C CYS A 102 5.26 -16.77 7.13
N ASP A 103 6.35 -16.22 6.56
CA ASP A 103 7.64 -16.95 6.46
C ASP A 103 8.20 -17.36 7.84
N ILE A 104 7.88 -16.60 8.89
CA ILE A 104 8.20 -16.98 10.27
C ILE A 104 7.39 -18.21 10.72
N LEU A 105 6.17 -18.42 10.20
CA LEU A 105 5.43 -19.68 10.38
C LEU A 105 6.12 -20.82 9.64
N ASP A 106 6.50 -20.59 8.36
CA ASP A 106 7.16 -21.60 7.51
C ASP A 106 8.48 -22.10 8.13
N ARG A 107 9.35 -21.18 8.55
CA ARG A 107 10.64 -21.48 9.20
C ARG A 107 10.47 -22.01 10.63
N GLY A 108 9.32 -21.77 11.24
CA GLY A 108 8.99 -22.04 12.64
C GLY A 108 8.58 -23.47 12.96
N SER A 109 8.69 -24.42 12.01
CA SER A 109 8.47 -25.85 12.26
C SER A 109 9.34 -26.43 13.40
N ASN A 110 10.38 -25.71 13.85
CA ASN A 110 11.17 -26.06 15.03
C ASN A 110 11.02 -25.12 16.26
N THR A 111 10.23 -24.05 16.21
CA THR A 111 10.23 -23.04 17.31
C THR A 111 8.88 -22.43 17.72
N ARG A 112 7.73 -22.83 17.13
CA ARG A 112 6.47 -22.09 17.36
C ARG A 112 5.43 -22.72 18.30
N LEU A 113 5.86 -23.44 19.33
CA LEU A 113 4.98 -23.79 20.47
C LEU A 113 4.61 -22.59 21.37
N SER A 114 5.12 -21.36 21.12
CA SER A 114 5.11 -20.30 22.13
C SER A 114 3.99 -19.24 22.04
N VAL A 115 3.17 -19.18 20.97
CA VAL A 115 2.11 -18.13 20.87
C VAL A 115 0.69 -18.69 21.01
N HIS A 116 0.49 -20.00 20.86
CA HIS A 116 -0.81 -20.63 21.14
C HIS A 116 -1.07 -20.85 22.65
N THR A 117 -0.04 -20.77 23.49
CA THR A 117 -0.14 -21.03 24.94
C THR A 117 -0.70 -19.84 25.72
N PHE A 118 -0.45 -18.59 25.30
CA PHE A 118 -0.87 -17.42 26.10
C PHE A 118 -2.39 -17.15 26.03
N ALA A 119 -3.03 -17.43 24.88
CA ALA A 119 -4.48 -17.26 24.73
C ALA A 119 -5.29 -18.34 25.48
N VAL A 120 -4.75 -19.56 25.62
CA VAL A 120 -5.43 -20.68 26.30
C VAL A 120 -5.38 -20.53 27.83
N VAL A 121 -4.29 -19.97 28.38
CA VAL A 121 -4.16 -19.77 29.84
C VAL A 121 -5.11 -18.70 30.36
N HIS A 122 -5.40 -17.66 29.58
CA HIS A 122 -6.32 -16.60 30.01
C HIS A 122 -7.81 -16.99 29.90
N ALA A 123 -8.15 -17.94 29.02
CA ALA A 123 -9.51 -18.48 28.92
C ALA A 123 -9.88 -19.41 30.10
N ARG A 124 -8.89 -20.02 30.77
CA ARG A 124 -9.12 -20.88 31.95
C ARG A 124 -9.29 -20.12 33.26
N SER A 125 -8.91 -18.83 33.32
CA SER A 125 -9.05 -18.02 34.53
C SER A 125 -10.43 -17.37 34.71
N LYS A 126 -11.32 -17.47 33.71
CA LYS A 126 -12.69 -16.90 33.77
C LYS A 126 -13.79 -17.93 34.00
N ASN A 127 -13.44 -19.21 34.14
CA ASN A 127 -14.39 -20.31 34.37
C ASN A 127 -14.04 -21.15 35.61
N SER A 128 -13.35 -20.58 36.60
CA SER A 128 -13.14 -21.20 37.92
C SER A 128 -13.59 -20.29 39.03
#